data_AF-A0A812YP49-F1
#
_entry.id   AF-A0A812YP49-F1
#
_cell.length_a   1.000
_cell.length_b   1.000
_cell.length_c   1.000
_cell.angle_alpha   90.00
_cell.angle_beta   90.00
_cell.angle_gamma   90.00
#
_symmetry.space_group_name_H-M   'P 1'
#
loop_
_entity.id
_entity.type
_entity.pdbx_description
1 polymer ?
#
loop_
_entity_poly.entity_id
_entity_poly.type
_entity_poly.pdbx_seq_one_letter_code
_entity_poly.pdbx_strand_id
1 'polypeptide(L)'
;AIEANSELSRALVTQIAAAKVEAVDFAIKSLALLRRDVGSFGLMASSPFGSNSDILLCCRFAEGDSRVLQQMVTRDLVRAHSKLSAVLRLFYRVLKAWLSGALHGSAKLRYLRDQRLLQLLCVLGKQHWKIRRQGVSKAQAESDAWLQAGELVYDVAKTHAQQLIHSTVEERCGRSVETDRFMD
;
A
#
# COMPACT_ATOMS: atom_id res chain seq x y z
N ALA A 1 21.42 -20.47 -4.01
CA ALA A 1 21.54 -19.44 -5.08
C ALA A 1 20.22 -19.21 -5.82
N ILE A 2 19.51 -20.26 -6.26
CA ILE A 2 18.25 -20.12 -7.02
C ILE A 2 17.10 -19.53 -6.16
N GLU A 3 16.96 -19.91 -4.90
CA GLU A 3 15.95 -19.35 -3.99
C GLU A 3 16.15 -17.86 -3.69
N ALA A 4 17.40 -17.44 -3.44
CA ALA A 4 17.74 -16.04 -3.20
C ALA A 4 17.41 -15.15 -4.41
N ASN A 5 17.62 -15.65 -5.64
CA ASN A 5 17.25 -14.94 -6.86
C ASN A 5 15.72 -14.79 -6.98
N SER A 6 14.95 -15.78 -6.52
CA SER A 6 13.48 -15.75 -6.57
C SER A 6 12.87 -14.76 -5.56
N GLU A 7 13.45 -14.62 -4.38
CA GLU A 7 13.01 -13.66 -3.35
C GLU A 7 13.40 -12.23 -3.70
N LEU A 8 14.62 -12.04 -4.22
CA LEU A 8 15.05 -10.75 -4.76
C LEU A 8 14.11 -10.28 -5.88
N SER A 9 13.68 -11.20 -6.76
CA SER A 9 12.70 -10.92 -7.81
C SER A 9 11.36 -10.44 -7.23
N ARG A 10 10.84 -11.10 -6.16
CA ARG A 10 9.55 -10.72 -5.58
C ARG A 10 9.60 -9.37 -4.88
N ALA A 11 10.65 -9.12 -4.10
CA ALA A 11 10.85 -7.84 -3.43
C ALA A 11 10.94 -6.69 -4.45
N LEU A 12 11.67 -6.91 -5.54
CA LEU A 12 11.79 -5.95 -6.63
C LEU A 12 10.44 -5.70 -7.33
N VAL A 13 9.66 -6.75 -7.60
CA VAL A 13 8.31 -6.62 -8.17
C VAL A 13 7.40 -5.79 -7.27
N THR A 14 7.45 -6.03 -5.94
CA THR A 14 6.69 -5.23 -4.97
C THR A 14 7.14 -3.77 -4.98
N GLN A 15 8.44 -3.49 -5.06
CA GLN A 15 8.98 -2.13 -5.14
C GLN A 15 8.56 -1.41 -6.42
N ILE A 16 8.63 -2.07 -7.57
CA ILE A 16 8.20 -1.50 -8.87
C ILE A 16 6.70 -1.20 -8.83
N ALA A 17 5.89 -2.13 -8.32
CA ALA A 17 4.45 -1.93 -8.19
C ALA A 17 4.12 -0.74 -7.26
N ALA A 18 4.76 -0.65 -6.10
CA ALA A 18 4.60 0.45 -5.17
C ALA A 18 5.00 1.80 -5.78
N ALA A 19 6.16 1.84 -6.45
CA ALA A 19 6.67 3.05 -7.10
C ALA A 19 5.73 3.54 -8.21
N LYS A 20 5.26 2.64 -9.07
CA LYS A 20 4.30 2.95 -10.14
C LYS A 20 3.01 3.54 -9.57
N VAL A 21 2.40 2.85 -8.60
CA VAL A 21 1.11 3.26 -8.03
C VAL A 21 1.21 4.65 -7.41
N GLU A 22 2.23 4.89 -6.57
CA GLU A 22 2.40 6.19 -5.91
C GLU A 22 2.77 7.31 -6.90
N ALA A 23 3.65 7.05 -7.87
CA ALA A 23 4.05 8.06 -8.85
C ALA A 23 2.90 8.46 -9.78
N VAL A 24 2.13 7.49 -10.28
CA VAL A 24 0.99 7.75 -11.16
C VAL A 24 -0.14 8.43 -10.40
N ASP A 25 -0.47 7.98 -9.18
CA ASP A 25 -1.48 8.65 -8.35
C ASP A 25 -1.07 10.08 -8.01
N PHE A 26 0.21 10.33 -7.73
CA PHE A 26 0.73 11.66 -7.49
C PHE A 26 0.60 12.54 -8.75
N ALA A 27 1.02 12.06 -9.92
CA ALA A 27 0.93 12.81 -11.17
C ALA A 27 -0.51 13.19 -11.53
N ILE A 28 -1.45 12.25 -11.39
CA ILE A 28 -2.88 12.50 -11.65
C ILE A 28 -3.43 13.56 -10.68
N LYS A 29 -3.12 13.45 -9.38
CA LYS A 29 -3.58 14.42 -8.37
C LYS A 29 -2.98 15.80 -8.60
N SER A 30 -1.69 15.89 -8.84
CA SER A 30 -0.99 17.15 -9.11
C SER A 30 -1.51 17.83 -10.37
N LEU A 31 -1.79 17.06 -11.43
CA LEU A 31 -2.44 17.59 -12.63
C LEU A 31 -3.85 18.11 -12.34
N ALA A 32 -4.64 17.37 -11.56
CA ALA A 32 -5.99 17.79 -11.18
C ALA A 32 -5.97 19.07 -10.33
N LEU A 33 -5.00 19.22 -9.42
CA LEU A 33 -4.78 20.44 -8.64
C LEU A 33 -4.39 21.61 -9.54
N LEU A 34 -3.39 21.41 -10.40
CA LEU A 34 -2.95 22.43 -11.35
C LEU A 34 -4.09 22.89 -12.27
N ARG A 35 -4.92 21.95 -12.74
CA ARG A 35 -6.11 22.28 -13.54
C ARG A 35 -7.12 23.15 -12.79
N ARG A 36 -7.26 22.94 -11.47
CA ARG A 36 -8.13 23.77 -10.62
C ARG A 36 -7.54 25.15 -10.40
N ASP A 37 -6.23 25.26 -10.19
CA ASP A 37 -5.54 26.53 -9.95
C ASP A 37 -5.56 27.45 -11.17
N VAL A 38 -5.54 26.87 -12.37
CA VAL A 38 -5.58 27.58 -13.65
C VAL A 38 -7.02 28.02 -14.03
N GLY A 39 -8.04 27.52 -13.32
CA GLY A 39 -9.43 27.96 -13.47
C GLY A 39 -10.04 27.62 -14.83
N SER A 40 -10.77 28.56 -15.43
CA SER A 40 -11.53 28.35 -16.69
C SER A 40 -10.63 27.96 -17.87
N PHE A 41 -9.36 28.37 -17.87
CA PHE A 41 -8.41 27.99 -18.91
C PHE A 41 -8.14 26.48 -18.92
N GLY A 42 -8.22 25.82 -17.77
CA GLY A 42 -8.13 24.36 -17.66
C GLY A 42 -9.36 23.59 -18.20
N LEU A 43 -10.45 24.29 -18.54
CA LEU A 43 -11.65 23.69 -19.14
C LEU A 43 -11.66 23.78 -20.67
N MET A 44 -10.79 24.61 -21.25
CA MET A 44 -10.73 24.81 -22.69
C MET A 44 -10.16 23.56 -23.37
N ALA A 45 -10.87 23.06 -24.39
CA ALA A 45 -10.43 21.90 -25.16
C ALA A 45 -9.09 22.13 -25.89
N SER A 46 -8.79 23.40 -26.24
CA SER A 46 -7.52 23.82 -26.85
C SER A 46 -6.37 23.98 -25.85
N SER A 47 -6.63 23.87 -24.54
CA SER A 47 -5.59 23.96 -23.52
C SER A 47 -4.76 22.66 -23.45
N PRO A 48 -3.52 22.73 -22.94
CA PRO A 48 -2.73 21.52 -22.67
C PRO A 48 -3.39 20.54 -21.68
N PHE A 49 -4.40 20.99 -20.94
CA PHE A 49 -5.15 20.20 -19.95
C PHE A 49 -6.37 19.47 -20.55
N GLY A 50 -6.68 19.69 -21.83
CA GLY A 50 -7.73 18.99 -22.56
C GLY A 50 -7.32 17.57 -22.92
N SER A 51 -6.99 17.34 -24.20
CA SER A 51 -6.73 16.01 -24.77
C SER A 51 -5.48 15.31 -24.23
N ASN A 52 -4.44 16.06 -23.82
CA ASN A 52 -3.17 15.47 -23.39
C ASN A 52 -3.20 14.99 -21.93
N SER A 53 -4.22 15.37 -21.15
CA SER A 53 -4.30 15.01 -19.72
C SER A 53 -4.73 13.56 -19.49
N ASP A 54 -5.49 13.00 -20.43
CA ASP A 54 -6.05 11.64 -20.34
C ASP A 54 -4.98 10.53 -20.45
N ILE A 55 -3.80 10.85 -20.99
CA ILE A 55 -2.70 9.87 -21.07
C ILE A 55 -2.26 9.39 -19.68
N LEU A 56 -2.34 10.25 -18.66
CA LEU A 56 -2.00 9.88 -17.29
C LEU A 56 -3.04 8.94 -16.69
N LEU A 57 -4.32 9.05 -17.09
CA LEU A 57 -5.35 8.08 -16.74
C LEU A 57 -5.07 6.73 -17.40
N CYS A 58 -4.60 6.70 -18.66
CA CYS A 58 -4.17 5.47 -19.31
C CYS A 58 -3.02 4.79 -18.53
N CYS A 59 -2.05 5.55 -18.01
CA CYS A 59 -0.96 5.02 -17.19
C CYS A 59 -1.43 4.35 -15.89
N ARG A 60 -2.61 4.71 -15.37
CA ARG A 60 -3.21 4.06 -14.18
C ARG A 60 -3.60 2.60 -14.45
N PHE A 61 -3.96 2.30 -15.69
CA PHE A 61 -4.45 0.99 -16.15
C PHE A 61 -3.39 0.19 -16.91
N ALA A 62 -2.49 0.88 -17.63
CA ALA A 62 -1.39 0.26 -18.37
C ALA A 62 -0.49 -0.55 -17.44
N GLU A 63 0.03 -1.70 -17.89
CA GLU A 63 0.91 -2.59 -17.10
C GLU A 63 0.29 -3.08 -15.78
N GLY A 64 -1.04 -3.18 -15.72
CA GLY A 64 -1.80 -3.63 -14.56
C GLY A 64 -2.45 -2.48 -13.79
N ASP A 65 -3.75 -2.61 -13.54
CA ASP A 65 -4.53 -1.63 -12.76
C ASP A 65 -3.90 -1.42 -11.38
N SER A 66 -3.73 -0.16 -11.01
CA SER A 66 -3.20 0.29 -9.73
C SER A 66 -3.89 -0.38 -8.53
N ARG A 67 -5.22 -0.59 -8.58
CA ARG A 67 -5.95 -1.28 -7.50
C ARG A 67 -5.62 -2.76 -7.41
N VAL A 68 -5.49 -3.43 -8.55
CA VAL A 68 -5.10 -4.85 -8.61
C VAL A 68 -3.66 -5.02 -8.11
N LEU A 69 -2.76 -4.10 -8.46
CA LEU A 69 -1.39 -4.09 -7.94
C LEU A 69 -1.36 -3.91 -6.41
N GLN A 70 -2.16 -2.99 -5.86
CA GLN A 70 -2.27 -2.83 -4.40
C GLN A 70 -2.78 -4.11 -3.71
N GLN A 71 -3.78 -4.78 -4.29
CA GLN A 71 -4.26 -6.07 -3.77
C GLN A 71 -3.19 -7.15 -3.83
N MET A 72 -2.39 -7.20 -4.89
CA MET A 72 -1.26 -8.13 -5.03
C MET A 72 -0.21 -7.90 -3.92
N VAL A 73 0.17 -6.64 -3.70
CA VAL A 73 1.11 -6.26 -2.64
C VAL A 73 0.60 -6.68 -1.27
N THR A 74 -0.66 -6.36 -0.94
CA THR A 74 -1.24 -6.73 0.35
C THR A 74 -1.38 -8.24 0.51
N ARG A 75 -1.75 -8.97 -0.55
CA ARG A 75 -1.82 -10.44 -0.54
C ARG A 75 -0.47 -11.05 -0.18
N ASP A 76 0.61 -10.55 -0.77
CA ASP A 76 1.95 -11.08 -0.54
C ASP A 76 2.41 -10.77 0.90
N LEU A 77 2.06 -9.60 1.45
CA LEU A 77 2.29 -9.25 2.86
C LEU A 77 1.51 -10.14 3.82
N VAL A 78 0.23 -10.38 3.57
CA VAL A 78 -0.61 -11.27 4.37
C VAL A 78 -0.06 -12.70 4.33
N ARG A 79 0.39 -13.17 3.16
CA ARG A 79 0.99 -14.50 3.02
C ARG A 79 2.28 -14.63 3.83
N ALA A 80 3.14 -13.60 3.83
CA ALA A 80 4.35 -13.56 4.64
C ALA A 80 4.07 -13.61 6.15
N HIS A 81 2.91 -13.09 6.59
CA HIS A 81 2.52 -13.01 8.00
C HIS A 81 1.40 -13.99 8.40
N SER A 82 1.10 -14.97 7.56
CA SER A 82 0.03 -15.95 7.79
C SER A 82 0.28 -16.92 8.95
N LYS A 83 1.55 -17.13 9.33
CA LYS A 83 1.94 -18.02 10.43
C LYS A 83 1.60 -17.38 11.78
N LEU A 84 1.06 -18.17 12.72
CA LEU A 84 0.70 -17.70 14.06
C LEU A 84 1.89 -17.02 14.77
N SER A 85 3.10 -17.57 14.64
CA SER A 85 4.33 -16.98 15.19
C SER A 85 4.67 -15.62 14.57
N ALA A 86 4.33 -15.39 13.30
CA ALA A 86 4.51 -14.09 12.65
C ALA A 86 3.48 -13.07 13.17
N VAL A 87 2.23 -13.49 13.36
CA VAL A 87 1.17 -12.64 13.94
C VAL A 87 1.52 -12.22 15.36
N LEU A 88 1.97 -13.15 16.20
CA LEU A 88 2.42 -12.86 17.57
C LEU A 88 3.59 -11.87 17.59
N ARG A 89 4.55 -12.01 16.67
CA ARG A 89 5.66 -11.05 16.53
C ARG A 89 5.18 -9.67 16.09
N LEU A 90 4.24 -9.58 15.15
CA LEU A 90 3.63 -8.31 14.75
C LEU A 90 2.92 -7.65 15.93
N PHE A 91 2.10 -8.41 16.65
CA PHE A 91 1.41 -7.92 17.83
C PHE A 91 2.38 -7.36 18.88
N TYR A 92 3.46 -8.09 19.18
CA TYR A 92 4.50 -7.61 20.10
C TYR A 92 5.19 -6.33 19.60
N ARG A 93 5.46 -6.20 18.30
CA ARG A 93 6.06 -4.99 17.71
C ARG A 93 5.14 -3.78 17.86
N VAL A 94 3.85 -3.93 17.53
CA VAL A 94 2.84 -2.88 17.68
C VAL A 94 2.73 -2.48 19.15
N LEU A 95 2.65 -3.46 20.06
CA LEU A 95 2.55 -3.21 21.50
C LEU A 95 3.78 -2.49 22.04
N LYS A 96 4.98 -2.94 21.67
CA LYS A 96 6.25 -2.31 22.08
C LYS A 96 6.36 -0.88 21.56
N ALA A 97 6.02 -0.64 20.30
CA ALA A 97 6.03 0.69 19.70
C ALA A 97 5.04 1.63 20.40
N TRP A 98 3.82 1.14 20.68
CA TRP A 98 2.81 1.86 21.43
C TRP A 98 3.29 2.23 22.84
N LEU A 99 3.86 1.27 23.59
CA LEU A 99 4.39 1.50 24.94
C LEU A 99 5.57 2.47 24.97
N SER A 100 6.41 2.47 23.93
CA SER A 100 7.62 3.30 23.90
C SER A 100 7.35 4.79 23.63
N GLY A 101 6.16 5.18 23.18
CA GLY A 101 5.78 6.57 22.91
C GLY A 101 6.59 7.31 21.84
N ALA A 102 7.67 6.71 21.33
CA ALA A 102 8.61 7.32 20.39
C ALA A 102 8.16 7.10 18.93
N LEU A 103 7.01 7.66 18.55
CA LEU A 103 6.45 7.56 17.21
C LEU A 103 6.83 8.78 16.35
N HIS A 104 8.12 9.08 16.22
CA HIS A 104 8.61 10.14 15.33
C HIS A 104 9.19 9.57 14.04
N GLY A 105 8.88 10.19 12.90
CA GLY A 105 9.41 9.88 11.56
C GLY A 105 9.12 8.45 11.06
N SER A 106 10.15 7.79 10.50
CA SER A 106 10.09 6.43 9.93
C SER A 106 9.50 5.35 10.86
N ALA A 107 9.59 5.55 12.19
CA ALA A 107 8.95 4.67 13.17
C ALA A 107 7.41 4.74 13.13
N LYS A 108 6.83 5.90 12.84
CA LYS A 108 5.38 6.12 12.72
C LYS A 108 4.79 5.36 11.54
N LEU A 109 5.39 5.44 10.34
CA LEU A 109 4.94 4.68 9.17
C LEU A 109 5.01 3.16 9.40
N ARG A 110 6.10 2.68 10.00
CA ARG A 110 6.23 1.24 10.37
C ARG A 110 5.14 0.81 11.34
N TYR A 111 4.88 1.61 12.37
CA TYR A 111 3.81 1.36 13.33
C TYR A 111 2.43 1.34 12.67
N LEU A 112 2.12 2.34 11.83
CA LEU A 112 0.84 2.42 11.13
C LEU A 112 0.63 1.23 10.19
N ARG A 113 1.64 0.86 9.41
CA ARG A 113 1.60 -0.34 8.57
C ARG A 113 1.32 -1.59 9.42
N ASP A 114 2.08 -1.79 10.50
CA ASP A 114 1.96 -2.99 11.33
C ASP A 114 0.60 -3.05 12.06
N GLN A 115 0.07 -1.90 12.49
CA GLN A 115 -1.26 -1.78 13.08
C GLN A 115 -2.36 -2.14 12.06
N ARG A 116 -2.29 -1.60 10.83
CA ARG A 116 -3.27 -1.88 9.77
C ARG A 116 -3.21 -3.33 9.30
N LEU A 117 -2.00 -3.88 9.16
CA LEU A 117 -1.79 -5.28 8.82
C LEU A 117 -2.37 -6.20 9.91
N LEU A 118 -2.15 -5.88 11.18
CA LEU A 118 -2.74 -6.62 12.30
C LEU A 118 -4.27 -6.55 12.28
N GLN A 119 -4.86 -5.38 12.02
CA GLN A 119 -6.31 -5.23 11.87
C GLN A 119 -6.85 -6.11 10.74
N LEU A 120 -6.20 -6.09 9.57
CA LEU A 120 -6.58 -6.92 8.42
C LEU A 120 -6.51 -8.41 8.77
N LEU A 121 -5.41 -8.87 9.40
CA LEU A 121 -5.26 -10.26 9.82
C LEU A 121 -6.32 -10.68 10.84
N CYS A 122 -6.69 -9.80 11.76
CA CYS A 122 -7.77 -10.05 12.72
C CYS A 122 -9.13 -10.18 12.03
N VAL A 123 -9.43 -9.33 11.04
CA VAL A 123 -10.68 -9.41 10.26
C VAL A 123 -10.74 -10.72 9.48
N LEU A 124 -9.68 -11.06 8.75
CA LEU A 124 -9.57 -12.32 8.01
C LEU A 124 -9.67 -13.53 8.96
N GLY A 125 -8.99 -13.48 10.11
CA GLY A 125 -9.01 -14.55 11.11
C GLY A 125 -10.41 -14.77 11.72
N LYS A 126 -11.14 -13.70 12.05
CA LYS A 126 -12.53 -13.78 12.53
C LYS A 126 -13.44 -14.44 11.50
N GLN A 127 -13.28 -14.11 10.23
CA GLN A 127 -14.07 -14.70 9.14
C GLN A 127 -13.73 -16.18 8.95
N HIS A 128 -12.46 -16.56 8.96
CA HIS A 128 -12.04 -17.97 8.94
C HIS A 128 -12.63 -18.78 10.11
N TRP A 129 -12.66 -18.20 11.30
CA TRP A 129 -13.26 -18.85 12.47
C TRP A 129 -14.76 -19.06 12.31
N LYS A 130 -15.47 -18.06 11.76
CA LYS A 130 -16.91 -18.16 11.45
C LYS A 130 -17.21 -19.23 10.40
N ILE A 131 -16.40 -19.30 9.33
CA ILE A 131 -16.51 -20.31 8.26
C ILE A 131 -16.35 -21.72 8.83
N ARG A 132 -15.33 -21.94 9.69
CA ARG A 132 -15.09 -23.24 10.33
C ARG A 132 -16.27 -23.72 11.17
N ARG A 133 -17.11 -22.80 11.67
CA ARG A 133 -18.26 -23.10 12.52
C ARG A 133 -19.58 -23.24 11.74
N GLN A 134 -19.71 -22.61 10.57
CA GLN A 134 -20.97 -22.52 9.81
C GLN A 134 -21.02 -23.38 8.53
N GLY A 135 -19.95 -24.08 8.16
CA GLY A 135 -19.99 -25.05 7.05
C GLY A 135 -20.20 -24.46 5.66
N VAL A 136 -20.00 -23.14 5.49
CA VAL A 136 -20.10 -22.44 4.21
C VAL A 136 -18.93 -22.82 3.29
N SER A 137 -19.14 -22.76 1.97
CA SER A 137 -18.08 -22.94 0.97
C SER A 137 -16.90 -22.00 1.25
N LYS A 138 -15.73 -22.60 1.50
CA LYS A 138 -14.51 -21.92 1.93
C LYS A 138 -14.07 -20.82 0.96
N ALA A 139 -14.13 -21.09 -0.35
CA ALA A 139 -13.62 -20.20 -1.38
C ALA A 139 -14.46 -18.91 -1.50
N GLN A 140 -15.78 -19.03 -1.46
CA GLN A 140 -16.68 -17.88 -1.61
C GLN A 140 -16.61 -16.96 -0.40
N ALA A 141 -16.59 -17.52 0.81
CA ALA A 141 -16.50 -16.74 2.03
C ALA A 141 -15.12 -16.06 2.21
N GLU A 142 -14.03 -16.65 1.73
CA GLU A 142 -12.71 -15.99 1.69
C GLU A 142 -12.70 -14.79 0.74
N SER A 143 -13.29 -14.93 -0.45
CA SER A 143 -13.46 -13.83 -1.39
C SER A 143 -14.31 -12.71 -0.80
N ASP A 144 -15.45 -13.04 -0.19
CA ASP A 144 -16.35 -12.06 0.42
C ASP A 144 -15.68 -11.32 1.59
N ALA A 145 -14.89 -12.03 2.42
CA ALA A 145 -14.13 -11.43 3.50
C ALA A 145 -13.06 -10.46 2.98
N TRP A 146 -12.37 -10.84 1.90
CA TRP A 146 -11.37 -9.98 1.26
C TRP A 146 -11.99 -8.73 0.67
N LEU A 147 -13.16 -8.86 0.01
CA LEU A 147 -13.92 -7.73 -0.54
C LEU A 147 -14.45 -6.80 0.55
N GLN A 148 -14.99 -7.36 1.64
CA GLN A 148 -15.44 -6.57 2.80
C GLN A 148 -14.29 -5.81 3.47
N ALA A 149 -13.08 -6.39 3.47
CA ALA A 149 -11.88 -5.75 3.96
C ALA A 149 -11.20 -4.84 2.93
N GLY A 150 -11.82 -4.56 1.78
CA GLY A 150 -11.20 -3.87 0.64
C GLY A 150 -10.51 -2.56 1.01
N GLU A 151 -11.17 -1.67 1.73
CA GLU A 151 -10.56 -0.40 2.18
C GLU A 151 -9.31 -0.63 3.04
N LEU A 152 -9.35 -1.58 3.97
CA LEU A 152 -8.19 -1.95 4.79
C LEU A 152 -7.07 -2.56 3.94
N VAL A 153 -7.41 -3.32 2.90
CA VAL A 153 -6.43 -3.89 1.97
C VAL A 153 -5.66 -2.78 1.24
N TYR A 154 -6.36 -1.74 0.79
CA TYR A 154 -5.73 -0.60 0.13
C TYR A 154 -4.93 0.28 1.09
N ASP A 155 -5.42 0.48 2.32
CA ASP A 155 -4.68 1.20 3.36
C ASP A 155 -3.35 0.52 3.72
N VAL A 156 -3.36 -0.81 3.83
CA VAL A 156 -2.14 -1.61 4.06
C VAL A 156 -1.17 -1.48 2.88
N ALA A 157 -1.66 -1.57 1.64
CA ALA A 157 -0.83 -1.42 0.45
C ALA A 157 -0.16 -0.04 0.40
N LYS A 158 -0.94 1.02 0.65
CA LYS A 158 -0.47 2.41 0.62
C LYS A 158 0.56 2.69 1.70
N THR A 159 0.28 2.32 2.95
CA THR A 159 1.23 2.50 4.06
C THR A 159 2.52 1.72 3.84
N HIS A 160 2.43 0.52 3.25
CA HIS A 160 3.61 -0.25 2.88
C HIS A 160 4.42 0.40 1.75
N ALA A 161 3.77 0.90 0.70
CA ALA A 161 4.41 1.59 -0.41
C ALA A 161 5.17 2.84 0.07
N GLN A 162 4.53 3.67 0.89
CA GLN A 162 5.14 4.86 1.49
C GLN A 162 6.38 4.50 2.32
N GLN A 163 6.30 3.45 3.13
CA GLN A 163 7.43 2.99 3.92
C GLN A 163 8.58 2.48 3.03
N LEU A 164 8.28 1.74 1.96
CA LEU A 164 9.29 1.24 1.02
C LEU A 164 10.01 2.38 0.29
N ILE A 165 9.26 3.34 -0.22
CA ILE A 165 9.81 4.52 -0.88
C ILE A 165 10.72 5.26 0.10
N HIS A 166 10.23 5.52 1.31
CA HIS A 166 11.04 6.21 2.31
C HIS A 166 12.32 5.44 2.65
N SER A 167 12.25 4.14 2.95
CA SER A 167 13.46 3.38 3.28
C SER A 167 14.47 3.37 2.14
N THR A 168 13.98 3.35 0.89
CA THR A 168 14.84 3.37 -0.31
C THR A 168 15.50 4.73 -0.50
N VAL A 169 14.76 5.82 -0.27
CA VAL A 169 15.30 7.19 -0.36
C VAL A 169 16.29 7.45 0.78
N GLU A 170 15.96 7.05 2.00
CA GLU A 170 16.85 7.18 3.17
C GLU A 170 18.17 6.40 2.95
N GLU A 171 18.10 5.20 2.39
CA GLU A 171 19.28 4.39 2.07
C GLU A 171 20.17 5.02 0.96
N ARG A 172 19.57 5.65 -0.05
CA ARG A 172 20.32 6.19 -1.22
C ARG A 172 20.76 7.63 -1.07
N CYS A 173 19.90 8.49 -0.54
CA CYS A 173 20.11 9.94 -0.46
C CYS A 173 20.56 10.40 0.93
N GLY A 174 20.53 9.50 1.93
CA GLY A 174 20.72 9.86 3.32
C GLY A 174 19.49 10.55 3.91
N ARG A 175 19.55 10.84 5.21
CA ARG A 175 18.45 11.45 5.95
C ARG A 175 18.42 12.96 5.71
N SER A 176 17.31 13.47 5.16
CA SER A 176 17.12 14.91 4.92
C SER A 176 15.86 15.45 5.61
N VAL A 177 15.82 16.76 5.84
CA VAL A 177 14.64 17.45 6.41
C VAL A 177 13.40 17.26 5.53
N GLU A 178 13.59 17.10 4.22
CA GLU A 178 12.52 16.86 3.25
C GLU A 178 11.97 15.44 3.36
N THR A 179 12.83 14.45 3.62
CA THR A 179 12.38 13.06 3.91
C THR A 179 11.58 12.98 5.21
N ASP A 180 11.94 13.77 6.21
CA ASP A 180 11.18 13.87 7.46
C ASP A 180 9.85 14.64 7.24
N ARG A 181 9.78 15.66 6.38
CA ARG A 181 8.50 16.34 6.03
C ARG A 181 7.51 15.45 5.29
N PHE A 182 7.98 14.47 4.52
CA PHE A 182 7.10 13.51 3.86
C PHE A 182 6.36 12.60 4.88
N MET A 183 6.76 12.61 6.15
CA MET A 183 6.23 11.76 7.24
C MET A 183 5.13 12.42 8.10
N ASP A 184 5.03 13.74 8.04
CA ASP A 184 4.09 14.54 8.83
C ASP A 184 2.70 14.59 8.17
#